data_AF-A0A8J1JTS4-F1
#
_entry.id   AF-A0A8J1JTS4-F1
#
_cell.length_a   1.000
_cell.length_b   1.000
_cell.length_c   1.000
_cell.angle_alpha   90.00
_cell.angle_beta   90.00
_cell.angle_gamma   90.00
#
_symmetry.space_group_name_H-M   'P 1'
#
loop_
_entity.id
_entity.type
_entity.pdbx_description
1 polymer ?
#
loop_
_entity_poly.entity_id
_entity_poly.type
_entity_poly.pdbx_seq_one_letter_code
_entity_poly.pdbx_strand_id
1 'polypeptide(L)' 'MHSTIMADPNGCISDVVNTKVFQMRRAGYEMKIIASAKITEDGTGVELTGEGSSEIKSTLAKVILLNYFSFFIFHQKKNV' A
#
# COMPACT_ATOMS: atom_id res chain seq x y z
N MET A 1 6.95 11.93 10.83
CA MET A 1 8.41 11.68 10.81
C MET A 1 9.00 12.55 9.73
N HIS A 2 10.09 13.24 10.02
CA HIS A 2 10.79 14.07 9.05
C HIS A 2 12.23 13.54 8.97
N SER A 3 12.66 13.15 7.78
CA SER A 3 13.98 12.58 7.50
C SER A 3 14.59 13.38 6.37
N THR A 4 15.87 13.72 6.49
CA THR A 4 16.61 14.48 5.49
C THR A 4 17.81 13.66 5.07
N ILE A 5 17.86 13.29 3.80
CA ILE A 5 18.88 12.41 3.23
C ILE A 5 19.30 12.93 1.86
N MET A 6 20.55 12.70 1.49
CA MET A 6 21.05 13.01 0.16
C MET A 6 20.71 11.86 -0.79
N ALA A 7 20.42 12.20 -2.04
CA ALA A 7 20.26 11.21 -3.09
C ALA A 7 21.60 10.53 -3.39
N ASP A 8 21.54 9.27 -3.83
CA ASP A 8 22.70 8.57 -4.34
C ASP A 8 23.16 9.15 -5.70
N PRO A 9 24.32 8.72 -6.26
CA PRO A 9 24.80 9.22 -7.54
C PRO A 9 23.86 8.98 -8.74
N ASN A 10 22.86 8.10 -8.60
CA ASN A 10 21.83 7.86 -9.62
C ASN A 10 20.57 8.71 -9.40
N GLY A 11 20.55 9.56 -8.36
CA GLY A 11 19.40 10.40 -8.00
C GLY A 11 18.33 9.66 -7.19
N CYS A 12 18.65 8.51 -6.60
CA CYS A 12 17.69 7.71 -5.84
C CYS A 12 17.74 8.00 -4.34
N ILE A 13 16.57 7.96 -3.71
CA ILE A 13 16.36 8.17 -2.27
C ILE A 13 15.56 6.96 -1.75
N SER A 14 15.98 6.39 -0.63
CA SER A 14 15.29 5.25 0.00
C SER A 14 15.37 5.36 1.52
N ASP A 15 14.24 5.21 2.19
CA ASP A 15 14.14 5.23 3.65
C ASP A 15 13.16 4.15 4.13
N VAL A 16 13.40 3.59 5.31
CA VAL A 16 12.57 2.54 5.91
C VAL A 16 11.97 3.06 7.20
N VAL A 17 10.65 3.23 7.19
CA VAL A 17 9.90 3.70 8.36
C VAL A 17 9.22 2.55 9.10
N ASN A 18 9.34 2.54 10.42
CA ASN A 18 8.62 1.57 11.25
C ASN A 18 7.13 1.97 11.34
N THR A 19 6.26 1.25 10.63
CA THR A 19 4.82 1.56 10.60
C THR A 19 4.05 1.10 11.84
N LYS A 20 4.64 0.26 12.71
CA LYS A 20 3.96 -0.23 13.94
C LYS A 20 3.65 0.89 14.92
N VAL A 21 4.48 1.94 14.95
CA VAL A 21 4.31 3.08 15.86
C VAL A 21 3.00 3.84 15.61
N PHE A 22 2.46 3.78 14.39
CA PHE A 22 1.23 4.48 14.02
C PHE A 22 -0.05 3.75 14.46
N GLN A 23 0.06 2.56 15.06
CA GLN A 23 -1.09 1.76 15.50
C GLN A 23 -2.22 1.69 14.44
N MET A 24 -1.88 1.31 13.20
CA MET A 24 -2.72 1.42 11.99
C MET A 24 -4.08 0.69 12.01
N ARG A 25 -4.46 0.07 13.14
CA ARG A 25 -5.73 -0.64 13.35
C ARG A 25 -6.77 0.17 14.13
N ARG A 26 -6.46 1.42 14.49
CA ARG A 26 -7.41 2.29 15.21
C ARG A 26 -8.53 2.75 14.28
N ALA A 27 -9.77 2.64 14.74
CA ALA A 27 -10.91 3.23 14.05
C ALA A 27 -10.79 4.77 14.03
N GLY A 28 -11.27 5.40 12.95
CA GLY A 28 -11.30 6.86 12.81
C GLY A 28 -10.11 7.49 12.06
N TYR A 29 -9.12 6.70 11.65
CA TYR A 29 -8.04 7.15 10.76
C TYR A 29 -8.30 6.71 9.33
N GLU A 30 -7.77 7.48 8.38
CA GLU A 30 -7.78 7.11 6.97
C GLU A 30 -6.99 5.80 6.76
N MET A 31 -7.53 4.87 5.99
CA MET A 31 -6.90 3.57 5.69
C MET A 31 -5.80 3.71 4.61
N LYS A 32 -4.99 4.76 4.74
CA LYS A 32 -3.98 5.15 3.77
C LYS A 32 -2.76 5.71 4.50
N ILE A 33 -1.58 5.37 4.03
CA ILE A 33 -0.33 6.03 4.38
C ILE A 33 -0.07 7.06 3.29
N ILE A 34 0.10 8.33 3.69
CA ILE A 34 0.49 9.42 2.79
C ILE A 34 1.96 9.72 3.04
N ALA A 35 2.76 9.74 1.97
CA ALA A 35 4.17 10.06 1.99
C ALA A 35 4.38 11.33 1.16
N SER A 36 4.81 12.41 1.82
CA SER A 36 5.17 13.66 1.18
C SER A 36 6.69 13.82 1.15
N ALA A 37 7.20 14.31 0.04
CA ALA A 37 8.62 14.54 -0.19
C ALA A 37 8.84 15.96 -0.70
N LYS A 38 9.95 16.54 -0.27
CA LYS A 38 10.48 17.80 -0.79
C LYS A 38 11.93 17.54 -1.19
N ILE A 39 12.26 17.86 -2.43
CA ILE A 39 13.60 17.74 -2.99
C ILE A 39 14.09 19.15 -3.29
N THR A 40 15.29 19.47 -2.84
CA THR A 40 15.99 20.71 -3.17
C THR A 40 17.21 20.35 -3.99
N GLU A 41 17.30 20.88 -5.21
CA GLU A 41 18.46 20.68 -6.06
C GLU A 41 19.63 21.56 -5.60
N ASP A 42 20.78 20.92 -5.35
CA ASP A 42 21.99 21.62 -4.96
C ASP A 42 22.54 22.45 -6.12
N GLY A 43 23.01 23.66 -5.83
CA GLY A 43 23.52 24.62 -6.82
C GLY A 43 22.48 25.48 -7.54
N THR A 44 21.25 24.99 -7.75
CA THR A 44 20.16 25.80 -8.36
C THR A 44 19.16 26.32 -7.32
N GLY A 45 19.01 25.62 -6.19
CA GLY A 45 18.03 25.94 -5.16
C GLY A 45 16.58 25.64 -5.57
N VAL A 46 16.37 24.95 -6.69
CA VAL A 46 15.02 24.57 -7.15
C VAL A 46 14.40 23.60 -6.15
N GLU A 47 13.16 23.86 -5.78
CA GLU A 47 12.40 23.01 -4.88
C GLU A 47 11.28 22.28 -5.62
N LEU A 48 11.25 20.97 -5.48
CA LEU A 48 10.21 20.09 -5.99
C LEU A 48 9.48 19.45 -4.81
N THR A 49 8.16 19.35 -4.91
CA THR A 49 7.34 18.63 -3.92
C THR A 49 6.59 17.52 -4.62
N GLY A 50 6.41 16.42 -3.91
CA GLY A 50 5.67 15.26 -4.40
C GLY A 50 4.93 14.60 -3.26
N GLU A 51 3.78 14.01 -3.58
CA GLU A 51 3.00 13.21 -2.66
C GLU A 51 2.69 11.86 -3.29
N GLY A 52 2.91 10.79 -2.51
CA GLY A 52 2.55 9.43 -2.84
C GLY A 52 1.71 8.84 -1.73
N SER A 53 1.06 7.71 -2.01
CA SER A 53 0.23 7.07 -1.00
C SER A 53 0.10 5.56 -1.20
N SER A 54 -0.23 4.86 -0.11
CA SER A 54 -0.40 3.42 -0.08
C SER A 54 -1.59 3.04 0.80
N GLU A 55 -2.42 2.12 0.32
CA GLU A 55 -3.59 1.64 1.07
C GLU A 55 -3.18 0.68 2.19
N ILE A 56 -3.81 0.83 3.34
CA ILE A 56 -3.73 -0.10 4.45
C ILE A 56 -4.82 -1.15 4.25
N LYS A 57 -4.43 -2.42 4.07
CA LYS A 57 -5.40 -3.52 3.96
C LYS A 57 -5.66 -4.15 5.33
N SER A 58 -6.93 -4.24 5.71
CA SER A 58 -7.38 -5.02 6.87
C SER A 58 -7.36 -6.54 6.60
N THR A 59 -7.43 -6.92 5.33
CA THR A 59 -7.43 -8.30 4.87
C THR A 59 -6.04 -8.71 4.41
N LEU A 60 -5.45 -9.70 5.07
CA LEU A 60 -4.14 -10.26 4.70
C LEU A 60 -4.23 -11.23 3.51
N ALA A 61 -5.30 -12.02 3.48
CA ALA A 61 -5.52 -13.00 2.43
C ALA A 61 -7.02 -13.07 2.10
N LYS A 62 -7.33 -13.20 0.81
CA LYS A 62 -8.69 -13.45 0.33
C LYS A 62 -8.76 -14.87 -0.18
N VAL A 63 -9.58 -15.71 0.45
CA VAL A 63 -9.92 -17.02 -0.09
C VAL A 63 -11.01 -16.81 -1.13
N ILE A 64 -10.76 -17.30 -2.35
CA ILE A 64 -11.74 -17.28 -3.43
C ILE A 64 -12.08 -18.73 -3.73
N LEU A 65 -13.32 -19.12 -3.48
CA LEU A 65 -13.83 -20.40 -3.96
C LEU A 65 -14.08 -20.28 -5.47
N LEU A 66 -13.27 -20.98 -6.26
CA LEU A 66 -13.54 -21.17 -7.68
C LEU A 66 -14.20 -22.54 -7.85
N ASN A 67 -15.51 -22.52 -8.11
CA ASN A 67 -16.33 -23.65 -8.56
C ASN A 67 -16.20 -24.95 -7.76
N TYR A 68 -17.02 -25.09 -6.72
CA TYR A 68 -17.55 -26.37 -6.30
C TYR A 68 -19.05 -26.34 -6.62
N PHE A 69 -19.60 -27.29 -7.38
CA PHE A 69 -21.04 -27.43 -7.72
C PHE A 69 -21.61 -26.71 -8.98
N SER A 70 -21.00 -26.91 -10.17
CA SER A 70 -21.86 -27.11 -11.36
C SER A 70 -22.24 -28.59 -11.52
N PHE A 71 -21.32 -29.50 -11.18
CA PHE A 71 -21.51 -30.94 -11.44
C PHE A 71 -22.59 -31.62 -10.57
N PHE A 72 -22.72 -31.22 -9.30
CA PHE A 72 -23.68 -31.83 -8.37
C PHE A 72 -25.13 -31.36 -8.57
N ILE A 73 -25.36 -30.14 -9.10
CA ILE A 73 -26.71 -29.68 -9.46
C ILE A 73 -27.24 -30.46 -10.67
N PHE A 74 -26.38 -30.77 -11.65
CA PHE A 74 -26.78 -31.56 -12.83
C PHE A 74 -27.09 -33.03 -12.50
N HIS A 75 -26.34 -33.66 -11.58
CA HIS A 75 -26.61 -35.04 -11.19
C HIS A 75 -27.86 -35.21 -10.33
N GLN A 76 -28.21 -34.22 -9.49
CA GLN A 76 -29.46 -34.25 -8.73
C GLN A 76 -30.69 -33.98 -9.59
N LYS A 77 -30.58 -33.21 -10.69
CA LYS A 77 -31.70 -32.93 -11.60
C LYS A 77 -31.97 -34.04 -12.63
N LYS A 78 -31.10 -35.05 -12.75
CA LYS A 78 -31.33 -36.27 -13.56
C LYS A 78 -31.92 -37.45 -12.77
N ASN A 79 -32.08 -37.33 -11.44
CA ASN A 79 -32.66 -38.36 -10.55
C ASN A 79 -33.93 -37.86 -9.82
N VAL A 80 -34.63 -36.86 -10.38
CA VAL A 80 -35.98 -36.43 -9.98
C VAL A 80 -36.86 -36.39 -11.21
#